data_AF-A0A0F2QVF8-F1
#
_entry.id   AF-A0A0F2QVF8-F1
#
_cell.length_a   1.000
_cell.length_b   1.000
_cell.length_c   1.000
_cell.angle_alpha   90.00
_cell.angle_beta   90.00
_cell.angle_gamma   90.00
#
_symmetry.space_group_name_H-M   'P 1'
#
loop_
_entity.id
_entity.type
_entity.pdbx_description
1 polymer ?
#
loop_
_entity_poly.entity_id
_entity_poly.type
_entity_poly.pdbx_seq_one_letter_code
_entity_poly.pdbx_strand_id
1 'polypeptide(L)'
;MKKNRSITPPFDTLAAAIQGDVHTGVLRRYQLATDASIFKKIPAAVVYPCCTEDVQTAVRFAVRQGLCVHPRGAGSGLCGSAVGDGIVLDFSNYMNRLLTLDMAQGWFECEPGYRFGELEAALKGSGRFFPPDPSSGEYATFGGMCATNASGAHSVKYGNVADYLRDAQVVFADGSAATLSDIHSTDIQRLPRHLAQLAHLYEQNARTIEAAYPDIACNVAGYNLRGLIADGRLRLHRLLCGAEGTLGIATRLRFNLLARPAADSLVVAYFDDIVQAARAAQLAMTLGPSGIEIMDKSLLRIACDTNPGLRKSIPEGIDNVLLIEFDGPSSAACAAPAERLRA
;
A
#
# COMPACT_ATOMS: atom_id res chain seq x y z
N MET A 1 10.92 11.03 -44.87
CA MET A 1 10.56 10.42 -43.57
C MET A 1 11.42 9.19 -43.34
N LYS A 2 12.44 9.27 -42.47
CA LYS A 2 13.27 8.10 -42.11
C LYS A 2 12.37 7.11 -41.38
N LYS A 3 12.21 5.89 -41.91
CA LYS A 3 11.61 4.76 -41.19
C LYS A 3 12.44 4.55 -39.92
N ASN A 4 11.89 4.91 -38.76
CA ASN A 4 12.44 4.51 -37.47
C ASN A 4 12.41 2.99 -37.44
N ARG A 5 13.55 2.33 -37.70
CA ARG A 5 13.72 0.93 -37.37
C ARG A 5 13.56 0.86 -35.85
N SER A 6 12.44 0.30 -35.40
CA SER A 6 12.27 -0.10 -34.00
C SER A 6 13.36 -1.13 -33.72
N ILE A 7 14.47 -0.67 -33.12
CA ILE A 7 15.49 -1.56 -32.58
C ILE A 7 14.88 -2.13 -31.32
N THR A 8 14.53 -3.40 -31.35
CA THR A 8 14.10 -4.12 -30.15
C THR A 8 15.22 -4.00 -29.11
N PRO A 9 14.94 -3.54 -27.88
CA PRO A 9 15.96 -3.47 -26.84
C PRO A 9 16.61 -4.85 -26.61
N PRO A 10 17.91 -4.91 -26.31
CA PRO A 10 18.67 -6.17 -26.23
C PRO A 10 18.41 -6.89 -24.90
N PHE A 11 17.19 -7.36 -24.67
CA PHE A 11 16.78 -7.98 -23.42
C PHE A 11 17.56 -9.25 -23.04
N ASP A 12 18.16 -9.95 -24.01
CA ASP A 12 19.05 -11.09 -23.73
C ASP A 12 20.29 -10.67 -22.93
N THR A 13 20.76 -9.44 -23.12
CA THR A 13 21.88 -8.90 -22.33
C THR A 13 21.46 -8.60 -20.89
N LEU A 14 20.20 -8.20 -20.68
CA LEU A 14 19.66 -8.06 -19.33
C LEU A 14 19.52 -9.43 -18.68
N ALA A 15 18.99 -10.42 -19.41
CA ALA A 15 18.81 -11.79 -18.93
C ALA A 15 20.13 -12.42 -18.48
N ALA A 16 21.21 -12.18 -19.22
CA ALA A 16 22.55 -12.66 -18.86
C ALA A 16 23.19 -11.92 -17.66
N ALA A 17 22.65 -10.75 -17.28
CA ALA A 17 23.23 -9.86 -16.27
C ALA A 17 22.49 -9.90 -14.92
N ILE A 18 21.38 -10.61 -14.82
CA ILE A 18 20.58 -10.75 -13.59
C ILE A 18 20.45 -12.23 -13.23
N GLN A 19 20.13 -12.51 -11.96
CA GLN A 19 19.87 -13.87 -11.48
C GLN A 19 18.43 -14.31 -11.75
N GLY A 20 17.50 -13.35 -11.74
CA GLY A 20 16.10 -13.55 -12.05
C GLY A 20 15.81 -13.76 -13.54
N ASP A 21 14.52 -13.83 -13.88
CA ASP A 21 14.08 -14.11 -15.24
C ASP A 21 13.75 -12.83 -16.02
N VAL A 22 13.99 -12.86 -17.33
CA VAL A 22 13.53 -11.85 -18.29
C VAL A 22 12.69 -12.53 -19.36
N HIS A 23 11.47 -12.04 -19.55
CA HIS A 23 10.55 -12.55 -20.56
C HIS A 23 10.10 -11.47 -21.54
N THR A 24 10.33 -11.73 -22.82
CA THR A 24 9.88 -10.89 -23.95
C THR A 24 8.78 -11.55 -24.78
N GLY A 25 8.44 -12.81 -24.45
CA GLY A 25 7.41 -13.58 -25.13
C GLY A 25 6.00 -12.98 -24.96
N VAL A 26 5.18 -13.12 -25.99
CA VAL A 26 3.83 -12.53 -26.07
C VAL A 26 2.96 -12.94 -24.89
N LEU A 27 2.94 -14.24 -24.55
CA LEU A 27 2.08 -14.77 -23.50
C LEU A 27 2.35 -14.10 -22.14
N ARG A 28 3.63 -14.06 -21.72
CA ARG A 28 4.00 -13.51 -20.42
C ARG A 28 3.71 -12.01 -20.35
N ARG A 29 4.07 -11.27 -21.41
CA ARG A 29 3.77 -9.83 -21.48
C ARG A 29 2.27 -9.56 -21.42
N TYR A 30 1.45 -10.41 -22.06
CA TYR A 30 0.00 -10.26 -22.02
C TYR A 30 -0.61 -10.56 -20.64
N GLN A 31 -0.09 -11.56 -19.91
CA GLN A 31 -0.52 -11.87 -18.55
C GLN A 31 -0.31 -10.69 -17.58
N LEU A 32 0.72 -9.89 -17.82
CA LEU A 32 1.08 -8.73 -16.98
C LEU A 32 0.67 -7.40 -17.64
N ALA A 33 -0.20 -7.45 -18.66
CA ALA A 33 -0.68 -6.26 -19.35
C ALA A 33 -1.86 -5.57 -18.65
N THR A 34 -2.44 -6.22 -17.64
CA THR A 34 -3.59 -5.72 -16.86
C THR A 34 -3.29 -5.82 -15.36
N ASP A 35 -3.93 -4.96 -14.59
CA ASP A 35 -4.14 -5.13 -13.15
C ASP A 35 -5.66 -5.21 -12.90
N ALA A 36 -6.12 -4.98 -11.67
CA ALA A 36 -7.54 -4.99 -11.35
C ALA A 36 -8.29 -3.74 -11.84
N SER A 37 -7.61 -2.80 -12.51
CA SER A 37 -8.24 -1.64 -13.16
C SER A 37 -8.86 -1.99 -14.52
N ILE A 38 -9.48 -0.99 -15.13
CA ILE A 38 -9.99 -1.07 -16.51
C ILE A 38 -8.88 -0.92 -17.57
N PHE A 39 -7.64 -0.62 -17.18
CA PHE A 39 -6.56 -0.31 -18.10
C PHE A 39 -5.83 -1.55 -18.59
N LYS A 40 -5.31 -1.46 -19.81
CA LYS A 40 -4.47 -2.47 -20.42
C LYS A 40 -3.31 -1.85 -21.16
N LYS A 41 -2.09 -2.28 -20.84
CA LYS A 41 -0.87 -1.85 -21.51
C LYS A 41 0.11 -3.00 -21.59
N ILE A 42 0.51 -3.40 -22.81
CA ILE A 42 1.43 -4.52 -23.00
C ILE A 42 2.87 -4.02 -22.73
N PRO A 43 3.58 -4.56 -21.72
CA PRO A 43 4.96 -4.17 -21.44
C PRO A 43 5.90 -4.59 -22.56
N ALA A 44 7.09 -4.00 -22.68
CA ALA A 44 8.14 -4.44 -23.58
C ALA A 44 8.78 -5.75 -23.10
N ALA A 45 8.95 -5.90 -21.79
CA ALA A 45 9.42 -7.12 -21.13
C ALA A 45 8.86 -7.22 -19.70
N VAL A 46 8.82 -8.45 -19.19
CA VAL A 46 8.54 -8.75 -17.78
C VAL A 46 9.82 -9.28 -17.16
N VAL A 47 10.19 -8.75 -16.00
CA VAL A 47 11.37 -9.17 -15.25
C VAL A 47 10.92 -9.63 -13.87
N TYR A 48 11.39 -10.80 -13.47
CA TYR A 48 11.18 -11.37 -12.14
C TYR A 48 12.51 -11.32 -11.37
N PRO A 49 12.80 -10.24 -10.61
CA PRO A 49 14.09 -10.12 -9.91
C PRO A 49 14.16 -11.09 -8.73
N CYS A 50 15.37 -11.58 -8.42
CA CYS A 50 15.64 -12.45 -7.27
C CYS A 50 16.29 -11.71 -6.09
N CYS A 51 16.84 -10.52 -6.33
CA CYS A 51 17.53 -9.72 -5.33
C CYS A 51 17.54 -8.23 -5.68
N THR A 52 18.04 -7.40 -4.76
CA THR A 52 18.19 -5.95 -4.96
C THR A 52 19.09 -5.64 -6.15
N GLU A 53 20.15 -6.42 -6.36
CA GLU A 53 21.12 -6.21 -7.46
C GLU A 53 20.48 -6.42 -8.83
N ASP A 54 19.53 -7.35 -8.96
CA ASP A 54 18.73 -7.55 -10.17
C ASP A 54 17.88 -6.31 -10.47
N VAL A 55 17.21 -5.77 -9.45
CA VAL A 55 16.39 -4.55 -9.57
C VAL A 55 17.26 -3.37 -10.02
N GLN A 56 18.41 -3.17 -9.39
CA GLN A 56 19.36 -2.13 -9.78
C GLN A 56 19.84 -2.30 -11.22
N THR A 57 20.13 -3.53 -11.64
CA THR A 57 20.61 -3.84 -13.00
C THR A 57 19.51 -3.61 -14.04
N ALA A 58 18.28 -4.00 -13.75
CA ALA A 58 17.11 -3.75 -14.59
C ALA A 58 16.82 -2.25 -14.73
N VAL A 59 16.88 -1.47 -13.64
CA VAL A 59 16.70 -0.01 -13.68
C VAL A 59 17.78 0.65 -14.53
N ARG A 60 19.06 0.32 -14.31
CA ARG A 60 20.16 0.86 -15.13
C ARG A 60 20.04 0.47 -16.59
N PHE A 61 19.58 -0.75 -16.89
CA PHE A 61 19.28 -1.17 -18.26
C PHE A 61 18.17 -0.32 -18.87
N ALA A 62 17.05 -0.15 -18.15
CA ALA A 62 15.91 0.63 -18.62
C ALA A 62 16.30 2.08 -18.94
N VAL A 63 17.06 2.74 -18.06
CA VAL A 63 17.61 4.08 -18.28
C VAL A 63 18.43 4.16 -19.56
N ARG A 64 19.37 3.21 -19.78
CA ARG A 64 20.19 3.18 -21.00
C ARG A 64 19.37 2.95 -22.27
N GLN A 65 18.25 2.24 -22.17
CA GLN A 65 17.37 1.93 -23.30
C GLN A 65 16.22 2.93 -23.49
N GLY A 66 16.09 3.92 -22.60
CA GLY A 66 14.96 4.86 -22.62
C GLY A 66 13.61 4.19 -22.34
N LEU A 67 13.61 3.15 -21.51
CA LEU A 67 12.40 2.43 -21.09
C LEU A 67 11.96 2.90 -19.69
N CYS A 68 10.65 3.00 -19.47
CA CYS A 68 10.07 3.12 -18.14
C CYS A 68 10.12 1.79 -17.38
N VAL A 69 10.04 1.87 -16.06
CA VAL A 69 10.04 0.72 -15.15
C VAL A 69 8.78 0.79 -14.30
N HIS A 70 8.08 -0.34 -14.20
CA HIS A 70 6.80 -0.47 -13.49
C HIS A 70 6.92 -1.58 -12.45
N PRO A 71 7.22 -1.25 -11.17
CA PRO A 71 7.19 -2.21 -10.09
C PRO A 71 5.79 -2.79 -9.91
N ARG A 72 5.72 -4.10 -9.68
CA ARG A 72 4.46 -4.82 -9.56
C ARG A 72 4.49 -5.85 -8.44
N GLY A 73 3.50 -5.75 -7.56
CA GLY A 73 3.13 -6.80 -6.61
C GLY A 73 2.10 -7.76 -7.22
N ALA A 74 1.00 -8.03 -6.51
CA ALA A 74 -0.07 -8.90 -7.02
C ALA A 74 -0.87 -8.29 -8.19
N GLY A 75 -0.78 -6.98 -8.43
CA GLY A 75 -1.59 -6.29 -9.44
C GLY A 75 -3.06 -6.14 -9.06
N SER A 76 -3.35 -6.03 -7.77
CA SER A 76 -4.71 -5.80 -7.23
C SER A 76 -5.15 -4.33 -7.25
N GLY A 77 -4.27 -3.42 -7.69
CA GLY A 77 -4.57 -1.99 -7.78
C GLY A 77 -5.65 -1.70 -8.83
N LEU A 78 -6.49 -0.71 -8.55
CA LEU A 78 -7.64 -0.33 -9.38
C LEU A 78 -7.37 0.88 -10.28
N CYS A 79 -6.19 1.48 -10.19
CA CYS A 79 -5.86 2.76 -10.84
C CYS A 79 -4.89 2.63 -12.04
N GLY A 80 -4.45 1.42 -12.40
CA GLY A 80 -3.51 1.22 -13.51
C GLY A 80 -2.05 1.48 -13.16
N SER A 81 -1.69 1.60 -11.87
CA SER A 81 -0.32 1.93 -11.47
C SER A 81 0.67 0.76 -11.59
N ALA A 82 0.17 -0.48 -11.77
CA ALA A 82 1.00 -1.67 -11.95
C ALA A 82 1.14 -2.11 -13.43
N VAL A 83 0.78 -1.26 -14.39
CA VAL A 83 0.86 -1.55 -15.84
C VAL A 83 1.61 -0.47 -16.62
N GLY A 84 2.24 -0.85 -17.74
CA GLY A 84 3.01 0.07 -18.57
C GLY A 84 3.61 -0.59 -19.82
N ASP A 85 4.15 0.20 -20.77
CA ASP A 85 4.79 -0.30 -22.00
C ASP A 85 6.30 -0.53 -21.87
N GLY A 86 6.91 -0.19 -20.74
CA GLY A 86 8.31 -0.44 -20.45
C GLY A 86 8.57 -1.83 -19.87
N ILE A 87 9.40 -1.89 -18.83
CA ILE A 87 9.71 -3.11 -18.09
C ILE A 87 8.78 -3.21 -16.89
N VAL A 88 8.01 -4.29 -16.80
CA VAL A 88 7.30 -4.64 -15.56
C VAL A 88 8.24 -5.47 -14.69
N LEU A 89 8.54 -4.98 -13.48
CA LEU A 89 9.31 -5.72 -12.46
C LEU A 89 8.33 -6.37 -11.49
N ASP A 90 8.11 -7.67 -11.64
CA ASP A 90 7.15 -8.43 -10.84
C ASP A 90 7.85 -9.17 -9.69
N PHE A 91 7.52 -8.79 -8.46
CA PHE A 91 8.15 -9.32 -7.25
C PHE A 91 7.51 -10.61 -6.73
N SER A 92 6.41 -11.07 -7.33
CA SER A 92 5.58 -12.16 -6.78
C SER A 92 6.18 -13.56 -6.94
N ASN A 93 7.15 -13.76 -7.84
CA ASN A 93 7.77 -15.07 -8.08
C ASN A 93 8.92 -15.41 -7.11
N TYR A 94 9.83 -14.46 -6.86
CA TYR A 94 11.10 -14.74 -6.19
C TYR A 94 11.33 -13.91 -4.92
N MET A 95 11.12 -12.59 -5.00
CA MET A 95 11.30 -11.67 -3.87
C MET A 95 10.01 -11.59 -3.02
N ASN A 96 9.56 -12.72 -2.48
CA ASN A 96 8.28 -12.87 -1.78
C ASN A 96 8.39 -13.49 -0.38
N ARG A 97 9.54 -13.41 0.29
CA ARG A 97 9.77 -14.06 1.58
C ARG A 97 9.61 -13.14 2.78
N LEU A 98 9.19 -13.73 3.89
CA LEU A 98 9.42 -13.18 5.23
C LEU A 98 10.90 -13.36 5.59
N LEU A 99 11.62 -12.27 5.83
CA LEU A 99 13.04 -12.28 6.14
C LEU A 99 13.29 -12.39 7.65
N THR A 100 12.49 -11.71 8.46
CA THR A 100 12.59 -11.74 9.92
C THR A 100 11.23 -11.45 10.55
N LEU A 101 10.93 -12.12 11.66
CA LEU A 101 9.78 -11.83 12.52
C LEU A 101 10.25 -11.77 13.98
N ASP A 102 10.32 -10.56 14.53
CA ASP A 102 10.70 -10.33 15.92
C ASP A 102 9.45 -10.10 16.77
N MET A 103 9.00 -11.18 17.40
CA MET A 103 7.84 -11.17 18.27
C MET A 103 8.08 -10.49 19.61
N ALA A 104 9.33 -10.32 20.05
CA ALA A 104 9.66 -9.64 21.30
C ALA A 104 9.57 -8.13 21.11
N GLN A 105 10.21 -7.62 20.07
CA GLN A 105 10.22 -6.19 19.74
C GLN A 105 9.00 -5.73 18.93
N GLY A 106 8.23 -6.65 18.36
CA GLY A 106 7.00 -6.33 17.64
C GLY A 106 7.25 -5.72 16.26
N TRP A 107 8.08 -6.35 15.45
CA TRP A 107 8.30 -5.94 14.07
C TRP A 107 8.61 -7.14 13.17
N PHE A 108 8.47 -6.96 11.87
CA PHE A 108 8.90 -7.93 10.88
C PHE A 108 9.57 -7.25 9.69
N GLU A 109 10.37 -8.00 8.95
CA GLU A 109 11.01 -7.58 7.70
C GLU A 109 10.69 -8.60 6.61
N CYS A 110 10.35 -8.10 5.43
CA CYS A 110 9.94 -8.93 4.30
C CYS A 110 10.43 -8.37 2.96
N GLU A 111 10.40 -9.22 1.94
CA GLU A 111 10.57 -8.84 0.55
C GLU A 111 9.24 -8.29 -0.03
N PRO A 112 9.27 -7.48 -1.11
CA PRO A 112 8.10 -6.72 -1.59
C PRO A 112 6.96 -7.59 -2.10
N GLY A 113 7.25 -8.82 -2.53
CA GLY A 113 6.27 -9.80 -3.00
C GLY A 113 5.58 -10.59 -1.90
N TYR A 114 6.02 -10.47 -0.64
CA TYR A 114 5.43 -11.21 0.49
C TYR A 114 3.98 -10.77 0.70
N ARG A 115 3.07 -11.71 0.90
CA ARG A 115 1.63 -11.42 0.93
C ARG A 115 1.14 -11.15 2.35
N PHE A 116 0.18 -10.26 2.47
CA PHE A 116 -0.43 -9.93 3.76
C PHE A 116 -1.12 -11.15 4.39
N GLY A 117 -1.87 -11.94 3.62
CA GLY A 117 -2.47 -13.18 4.12
C GLY A 117 -1.46 -14.21 4.67
N GLU A 118 -0.22 -14.22 4.15
CA GLU A 118 0.85 -15.08 4.69
C GLU A 118 1.35 -14.56 6.04
N LEU A 119 1.43 -13.24 6.22
CA LEU A 119 1.74 -12.65 7.53
C LEU A 119 0.63 -12.94 8.53
N GLU A 120 -0.64 -12.81 8.14
CA GLU A 120 -1.77 -13.13 9.01
C GLU A 120 -1.72 -14.57 9.50
N ALA A 121 -1.39 -15.51 8.61
CA ALA A 121 -1.17 -16.90 8.98
C ALA A 121 -0.01 -17.06 9.97
N ALA A 122 1.11 -16.36 9.76
CA ALA A 122 2.28 -16.41 10.65
C ALA A 122 2.03 -15.79 12.04
N LEU A 123 1.15 -14.78 12.13
CA LEU A 123 0.78 -14.11 13.39
C LEU A 123 -0.39 -14.77 14.11
N LYS A 124 -0.99 -15.82 13.55
CA LYS A 124 -2.17 -16.46 14.13
C LYS A 124 -1.87 -16.99 15.53
N GLY A 125 -2.66 -16.54 16.51
CA GLY A 125 -2.51 -16.93 17.92
C GLY A 125 -1.34 -16.27 18.64
N SER A 126 -0.60 -15.36 18.00
CA SER A 126 0.59 -14.73 18.57
C SER A 126 0.27 -13.53 19.47
N GLY A 127 -0.99 -13.07 19.50
CA GLY A 127 -1.41 -11.84 20.19
C GLY A 127 -0.90 -10.56 19.53
N ARG A 128 -0.34 -10.63 18.31
CA ARG A 128 0.07 -9.46 17.52
C ARG A 128 -0.67 -9.41 16.19
N PHE A 129 -0.69 -8.24 15.57
CA PHE A 129 -1.23 -8.04 14.23
C PHE A 129 -0.57 -6.85 13.52
N PHE A 130 -0.65 -6.84 12.19
CA PHE A 130 -0.33 -5.68 11.36
C PHE A 130 -1.64 -4.96 11.04
N PRO A 131 -1.81 -3.67 11.42
CA PRO A 131 -3.15 -3.07 11.41
C PRO A 131 -3.79 -2.76 10.05
N PRO A 132 -3.05 -2.26 9.03
CA PRO A 132 -3.67 -1.98 7.73
C PRO A 132 -4.23 -3.25 7.08
N ASP A 133 -5.50 -3.19 6.68
CA ASP A 133 -6.33 -4.31 6.25
C ASP A 133 -7.05 -4.03 4.92
N PRO A 134 -6.33 -3.89 3.79
CA PRO A 134 -6.94 -3.60 2.51
C PRO A 134 -7.88 -4.73 2.06
N SER A 135 -8.92 -4.40 1.28
CA SER A 135 -9.91 -5.38 0.79
C SER A 135 -9.31 -6.52 -0.04
N SER A 136 -8.15 -6.32 -0.66
CA SER A 136 -7.38 -7.37 -1.35
C SER A 136 -6.50 -8.22 -0.41
N GLY A 137 -6.71 -8.15 0.90
CA GLY A 137 -5.78 -8.59 1.95
C GLY A 137 -5.15 -9.96 1.74
N GLU A 138 -5.92 -10.98 1.35
CA GLU A 138 -5.43 -12.35 1.15
C GLU A 138 -4.23 -12.43 0.17
N TYR A 139 -4.22 -11.59 -0.86
CA TYR A 139 -3.23 -11.64 -1.95
C TYR A 139 -2.44 -10.34 -2.15
N ALA A 140 -2.78 -9.24 -1.46
CA ALA A 140 -2.00 -8.01 -1.50
C ALA A 140 -0.56 -8.26 -1.04
N THR A 141 0.41 -7.66 -1.73
CA THR A 141 1.82 -7.77 -1.35
C THR A 141 2.28 -6.53 -0.60
N PHE A 142 3.23 -6.69 0.33
CA PHE A 142 3.75 -5.57 1.13
C PHE A 142 4.38 -4.45 0.30
N GLY A 143 5.00 -4.80 -0.84
CA GLY A 143 5.48 -3.83 -1.82
C GLY A 143 4.35 -2.96 -2.39
N GLY A 144 3.24 -3.59 -2.79
CA GLY A 144 2.07 -2.86 -3.30
C GLY A 144 1.37 -2.04 -2.21
N MET A 145 1.22 -2.62 -1.02
CA MET A 145 0.64 -1.93 0.15
C MET A 145 1.46 -0.69 0.54
N CYS A 146 2.79 -0.81 0.56
CA CYS A 146 3.68 0.34 0.79
C CYS A 146 3.59 1.36 -0.34
N ALA A 147 3.70 0.92 -1.60
CA ALA A 147 3.67 1.82 -2.76
C ALA A 147 2.37 2.64 -2.83
N THR A 148 1.23 2.08 -2.43
CA THR A 148 -0.08 2.74 -2.46
C THR A 148 -0.47 3.42 -1.14
N ASN A 149 0.39 3.34 -0.11
CA ASN A 149 0.04 3.71 1.27
C ASN A 149 -1.31 3.12 1.70
N ALA A 150 -1.49 1.81 1.49
CA ALA A 150 -2.77 1.15 1.63
C ALA A 150 -3.41 1.41 3.00
N SER A 151 -4.72 1.62 2.97
CA SER A 151 -5.60 1.71 4.13
C SER A 151 -6.44 0.43 4.23
N GLY A 152 -7.50 0.50 5.02
CA GLY A 152 -8.52 -0.55 5.13
C GLY A 152 -9.67 -0.07 6.01
N ALA A 153 -10.57 -0.98 6.34
CA ALA A 153 -11.77 -0.67 7.13
C ALA A 153 -11.41 -0.08 8.50
N HIS A 154 -10.25 -0.44 9.05
CA HIS A 154 -9.81 0.01 10.36
C HIS A 154 -8.89 1.25 10.35
N SER A 155 -8.69 1.87 9.19
CA SER A 155 -7.80 3.03 9.05
C SER A 155 -8.23 4.26 9.86
N VAL A 156 -9.52 4.36 10.23
CA VAL A 156 -10.03 5.43 11.10
C VAL A 156 -9.40 5.43 12.49
N LYS A 157 -9.01 4.25 13.01
CA LYS A 157 -8.30 4.11 14.29
C LYS A 157 -6.81 3.89 14.10
N TYR A 158 -6.42 3.11 13.10
CA TYR A 158 -5.04 2.63 12.97
C TYR A 158 -4.21 3.34 11.90
N GLY A 159 -4.78 4.22 11.08
CA GLY A 159 -4.05 4.87 10.00
C GLY A 159 -3.69 3.92 8.85
N ASN A 160 -2.60 4.21 8.15
CA ASN A 160 -2.21 3.54 6.90
C ASN A 160 -0.86 2.84 7.04
N VAL A 161 -0.45 2.12 5.98
CA VAL A 161 0.84 1.41 5.92
C VAL A 161 2.04 2.31 6.26
N ALA A 162 2.04 3.58 5.86
CA ALA A 162 3.13 4.51 6.16
C ALA A 162 3.35 4.74 7.67
N ASP A 163 2.32 4.61 8.51
CA ASP A 163 2.43 4.79 9.96
C ASP A 163 3.19 3.63 10.62
N TYR A 164 3.26 2.48 9.95
CA TYR A 164 3.93 1.27 10.44
C TYR A 164 5.28 1.02 9.78
N LEU A 165 5.61 1.72 8.69
CA LEU A 165 6.89 1.56 7.99
C LEU A 165 8.03 2.06 8.88
N ARG A 166 8.83 1.12 9.37
CA ARG A 166 10.00 1.39 10.23
C ARG A 166 11.25 1.68 9.43
N ASP A 167 11.48 0.91 8.37
CA ASP A 167 12.62 1.09 7.48
C ASP A 167 12.37 0.43 6.11
N ALA A 168 13.12 0.84 5.09
CA ALA A 168 13.09 0.19 3.78
C ALA A 168 14.44 0.28 3.08
N GLN A 169 14.75 -0.72 2.27
CA GLN A 169 15.77 -0.61 1.23
C GLN A 169 15.09 -0.25 -0.08
N VAL A 170 15.59 0.77 -0.77
CA VAL A 170 14.96 1.33 -1.97
C VAL A 170 16.01 1.51 -3.07
N VAL A 171 15.63 1.14 -4.30
CA VAL A 171 16.40 1.41 -5.53
C VAL A 171 15.82 2.65 -6.23
N PHE A 172 16.65 3.66 -6.45
CA PHE A 172 16.26 4.91 -7.12
C PHE A 172 16.38 4.83 -8.64
N ALA A 173 15.91 5.87 -9.33
CA ALA A 173 15.87 5.94 -10.80
C ALA A 173 17.25 5.87 -11.48
N ASP A 174 18.34 6.17 -10.77
CA ASP A 174 19.72 6.01 -11.26
C ASP A 174 20.27 4.58 -11.03
N GLY A 175 19.50 3.71 -10.39
CA GLY A 175 19.87 2.37 -9.99
C GLY A 175 20.76 2.31 -8.74
N SER A 176 20.97 3.41 -8.03
CA SER A 176 21.55 3.39 -6.68
C SER A 176 20.56 2.79 -5.69
N ALA A 177 21.07 2.16 -4.62
CA ALA A 177 20.26 1.62 -3.54
C ALA A 177 20.64 2.30 -2.23
N ALA A 178 19.65 2.56 -1.38
CA ALA A 178 19.88 3.10 -0.04
C ALA A 178 18.84 2.58 0.96
N THR A 179 19.22 2.61 2.24
CA THR A 179 18.31 2.35 3.36
C THR A 179 17.73 3.67 3.87
N LEU A 180 16.44 3.71 4.20
CA LEU A 180 15.81 4.96 4.67
C LEU A 180 16.38 5.44 6.00
N SER A 181 16.72 4.53 6.91
CA SER A 181 17.39 4.87 8.17
C SER A 181 18.80 5.48 7.97
N ASP A 182 19.55 5.04 6.96
CA ASP A 182 20.85 5.63 6.59
C ASP A 182 20.67 7.05 6.06
N ILE A 183 19.65 7.28 5.21
CA ILE A 183 19.29 8.62 4.73
C ILE A 183 18.89 9.51 5.91
N HIS A 184 18.04 9.00 6.81
CA HIS A 184 17.56 9.75 7.96
C HIS A 184 18.68 10.14 8.94
N SER A 185 19.65 9.25 9.15
CA SER A 185 20.78 9.47 10.05
C SER A 185 21.92 10.30 9.42
N THR A 186 21.88 10.53 8.11
CA THR A 186 22.87 11.36 7.40
C THR A 186 22.50 12.84 7.49
N ASP A 187 23.50 13.71 7.62
CA ASP A 187 23.28 15.16 7.59
C ASP A 187 22.84 15.58 6.19
N ILE A 188 21.85 16.48 6.09
CA ILE A 188 21.30 16.94 4.80
C ILE A 188 22.41 17.44 3.86
N GLN A 189 23.44 18.11 4.38
CA GLN A 189 24.56 18.63 3.57
C GLN A 189 25.45 17.52 2.98
N ARG A 190 25.39 16.31 3.53
CA ARG A 190 26.16 15.13 3.09
C ARG A 190 25.33 14.18 2.24
N LEU A 191 24.02 14.39 2.12
CA LEU A 191 23.15 13.59 1.27
C LEU A 191 23.48 13.81 -0.21
N PRO A 192 23.14 12.84 -1.09
CA PRO A 192 23.14 13.04 -2.52
C PRO A 192 22.40 14.32 -2.91
N ARG A 193 22.90 15.01 -3.94
CA ARG A 193 22.41 16.34 -4.37
C ARG A 193 20.89 16.41 -4.49
N HIS A 194 20.25 15.39 -5.05
CA HIS A 194 18.80 15.38 -5.26
C HIS A 194 18.00 15.31 -3.95
N LEU A 195 18.49 14.57 -2.94
CA LEU A 195 17.87 14.52 -1.61
C LEU A 195 18.11 15.79 -0.81
N ALA A 196 19.32 16.36 -0.89
CA ALA A 196 19.61 17.66 -0.27
C ALA A 196 18.75 18.77 -0.88
N GLN A 197 18.55 18.75 -2.21
CA GLN A 197 17.67 19.69 -2.91
C GLN A 197 16.20 19.51 -2.51
N LEU A 198 15.72 18.26 -2.38
CA LEU A 198 14.37 17.96 -1.88
C LEU A 198 14.18 18.56 -0.47
N ALA A 199 15.14 18.35 0.42
CA ALA A 199 15.09 18.91 1.78
C ALA A 199 15.00 20.45 1.73
N HIS A 200 15.85 21.09 0.93
CA HIS A 200 15.83 22.55 0.80
C HIS A 200 14.50 23.08 0.24
N LEU A 201 13.95 22.43 -0.78
CA LEU A 201 12.65 22.79 -1.35
C LEU A 201 11.53 22.67 -0.32
N TYR A 202 11.58 21.63 0.52
CA TYR A 202 10.63 21.48 1.61
C TYR A 202 10.77 22.60 2.63
N GLU A 203 11.98 22.92 3.10
CA GLU A 203 12.21 23.99 4.09
C GLU A 203 11.70 25.35 3.59
N GLN A 204 11.93 25.66 2.31
CA GLN A 204 11.46 26.89 1.68
C GLN A 204 9.92 27.00 1.62
N ASN A 205 9.22 25.86 1.58
CA ASN A 205 7.77 25.79 1.39
C ASN A 205 7.03 25.19 2.58
N ALA A 206 7.69 24.93 3.71
CA ALA A 206 7.17 24.13 4.81
C ALA A 206 5.84 24.66 5.34
N ARG A 207 5.67 25.98 5.45
CA ARG A 207 4.41 26.58 5.89
C ARG A 207 3.24 26.25 4.96
N THR A 208 3.45 26.36 3.66
CA THR A 208 2.43 26.06 2.65
C THR A 208 2.10 24.58 2.65
N ILE A 209 3.12 23.72 2.73
CA ILE A 209 2.96 22.27 2.74
C ILE A 209 2.15 21.86 3.98
N GLU A 210 2.61 22.21 5.17
CA GLU A 210 1.98 21.78 6.43
C GLU A 210 0.55 22.33 6.60
N ALA A 211 0.26 23.52 6.08
CA ALA A 211 -1.09 24.10 6.15
C ALA A 211 -2.07 23.55 5.10
N ALA A 212 -1.60 22.87 4.07
CA ALA A 212 -2.45 22.36 2.98
C ALA A 212 -3.07 20.99 3.27
N TYR A 213 -2.55 20.23 4.24
CA TYR A 213 -3.07 18.91 4.56
C TYR A 213 -4.34 19.00 5.42
N PRO A 214 -5.41 18.24 5.09
CA PRO A 214 -6.57 18.12 5.95
C PRO A 214 -6.22 17.38 7.25
N ASP A 215 -6.92 17.72 8.34
CA ASP A 215 -6.79 17.04 9.63
C ASP A 215 -7.63 15.75 9.64
N ILE A 216 -7.13 14.72 8.95
CA ILE A 216 -7.75 13.40 8.84
C ILE A 216 -6.73 12.30 9.09
N ALA A 217 -7.19 11.17 9.65
CA ALA A 217 -6.33 10.04 10.00
C ALA A 217 -5.69 9.34 8.79
N CYS A 218 -6.41 9.31 7.66
CA CYS A 218 -5.98 8.64 6.43
C CYS A 218 -5.94 9.66 5.28
N ASN A 219 -4.78 9.80 4.65
CA ASN A 219 -4.63 10.57 3.41
C ASN A 219 -3.70 9.83 2.45
N VAL A 220 -4.25 9.43 1.31
CA VAL A 220 -3.57 8.74 0.21
C VAL A 220 -3.60 9.54 -1.09
N ALA A 221 -3.91 10.85 -1.01
CA ALA A 221 -4.02 11.72 -2.17
C ALA A 221 -2.67 12.39 -2.50
N GLY A 222 -1.94 11.79 -3.46
CA GLY A 222 -0.67 12.33 -3.95
C GLY A 222 0.51 12.03 -3.04
N TYR A 223 1.63 12.73 -3.26
CA TYR A 223 2.84 12.54 -2.48
C TYR A 223 2.71 13.10 -1.06
N ASN A 224 2.92 12.26 -0.05
CA ASN A 224 2.88 12.66 1.34
C ASN A 224 4.18 13.37 1.75
N LEU A 225 4.16 14.70 1.66
CA LEU A 225 5.27 15.58 2.04
C LEU A 225 5.22 16.01 3.50
N ARG A 226 4.17 15.65 4.26
CA ARG A 226 3.99 16.13 5.63
C ARG A 226 5.11 15.61 6.54
N GLY A 227 5.74 16.50 7.31
CA GLY A 227 6.81 16.15 8.23
C GLY A 227 8.04 15.55 7.55
N LEU A 228 8.29 15.92 6.28
CA LEU A 228 9.43 15.42 5.49
C LEU A 228 10.77 15.73 6.16
N ILE A 229 10.86 16.81 6.93
CA ILE A 229 12.00 17.13 7.79
C ILE A 229 11.55 17.17 9.24
N ALA A 230 12.29 16.47 10.10
CA ALA A 230 12.14 16.51 11.54
C ALA A 230 13.52 16.52 12.18
N ASP A 231 13.73 17.40 13.17
CA ASP A 231 15.00 17.54 13.89
C ASP A 231 16.21 17.78 12.96
N GLY A 232 16.00 18.52 11.85
CA GLY A 232 17.02 18.80 10.84
C GLY A 232 17.40 17.59 9.98
N ARG A 233 16.60 16.52 10.00
CA ARG A 233 16.85 15.27 9.25
C ARG A 233 15.75 14.99 8.25
N LEU A 234 16.14 14.49 7.07
CA LEU A 234 15.22 14.09 6.02
C LEU A 234 14.55 12.75 6.38
N ARG A 235 13.22 12.67 6.30
CA ARG A 235 12.41 11.48 6.59
C ARG A 235 11.60 11.08 5.36
N LEU A 236 12.11 10.13 4.58
CA LEU A 236 11.48 9.72 3.33
C LEU A 236 10.37 8.67 3.45
N HIS A 237 10.20 8.03 4.61
CA HIS A 237 9.27 6.90 4.80
C HIS A 237 7.84 7.21 4.31
N ARG A 238 7.25 8.34 4.72
CA ARG A 238 5.91 8.76 4.27
C ARG A 238 5.88 9.19 2.80
N LEU A 239 6.94 9.81 2.30
CA LEU A 239 6.97 10.21 0.89
C LEU A 239 7.01 8.99 -0.04
N LEU A 240 7.83 8.00 0.27
CA LEU A 240 7.99 6.80 -0.55
C LEU A 240 6.82 5.82 -0.37
N CYS A 241 6.26 5.73 0.83
CA CYS A 241 5.04 4.97 1.10
C CYS A 241 3.82 5.77 0.58
N GLY A 242 3.34 5.44 -0.61
CA GLY A 242 2.35 6.24 -1.36
C GLY A 242 2.88 6.85 -2.65
N ALA A 243 4.16 6.66 -2.98
CA ALA A 243 4.73 7.15 -4.24
C ALA A 243 4.42 6.25 -5.46
N GLU A 244 3.74 5.13 -5.28
CA GLU A 244 3.34 4.21 -6.36
C GLU A 244 4.52 3.76 -7.24
N GLY A 245 5.72 3.62 -6.65
CA GLY A 245 6.93 3.20 -7.35
C GLY A 245 7.59 4.26 -8.23
N THR A 246 7.06 5.49 -8.26
CA THR A 246 7.54 6.57 -9.14
C THR A 246 8.81 7.26 -8.63
N LEU A 247 9.05 7.25 -7.31
CA LEU A 247 10.21 7.87 -6.67
C LEU A 247 11.28 6.85 -6.26
N GLY A 248 10.96 5.56 -6.29
CA GLY A 248 11.87 4.49 -5.92
C GLY A 248 11.17 3.15 -5.80
N ILE A 249 11.94 2.07 -5.87
CA ILE A 249 11.47 0.69 -5.86
C ILE A 249 11.93 0.05 -4.55
N ALA A 250 11.01 -0.25 -3.64
CA ALA A 250 11.36 -0.96 -2.42
C ALA A 250 11.78 -2.40 -2.73
N THR A 251 12.88 -2.85 -2.12
CA THR A 251 13.42 -4.22 -2.25
C THR A 251 13.47 -4.97 -0.93
N ARG A 252 13.37 -4.26 0.19
CA ARG A 252 13.14 -4.79 1.55
C ARG A 252 12.31 -3.81 2.35
N LEU A 253 11.40 -4.32 3.17
CA LEU A 253 10.47 -3.52 3.95
C LEU A 253 10.41 -4.03 5.39
N ARG A 254 10.55 -3.12 6.35
CA ARG A 254 10.42 -3.41 7.78
C ARG A 254 9.25 -2.66 8.36
N PHE A 255 8.36 -3.36 9.06
CA PHE A 255 7.16 -2.79 9.65
C PHE A 255 7.01 -3.12 11.13
N ASN A 256 6.35 -2.22 11.86
CA ASN A 256 5.93 -2.46 13.24
C ASN A 256 4.64 -3.30 13.29
N LEU A 257 4.51 -4.09 14.34
CA LEU A 257 3.32 -4.86 14.72
C LEU A 257 2.74 -4.29 16.00
N LEU A 258 1.41 -4.28 16.11
CA LEU A 258 0.72 -3.92 17.33
C LEU A 258 0.30 -5.15 18.12
N ALA A 259 0.01 -4.94 19.41
CA ALA A 259 -0.70 -5.92 20.21
C ALA A 259 -2.16 -6.01 19.73
N ARG A 260 -2.66 -7.22 19.52
CA ARG A 260 -4.03 -7.45 19.09
C ARG A 260 -5.00 -7.04 20.22
N PRO A 261 -6.08 -6.28 19.93
CA PRO A 261 -7.15 -6.04 20.89
C PRO A 261 -7.71 -7.36 21.42
N ALA A 262 -8.15 -7.36 22.68
CA ALA A 262 -8.65 -8.58 23.34
C ALA A 262 -10.12 -8.87 23.01
N ALA A 263 -10.86 -7.86 22.56
CA ALA A 263 -12.25 -7.98 22.15
C ALA A 263 -12.60 -6.91 21.11
N ASP A 264 -13.66 -7.19 20.37
CA ASP A 264 -14.33 -6.30 19.43
C ASP A 264 -15.85 -6.32 19.65
N SER A 265 -16.55 -5.42 18.97
CA SER A 265 -18.01 -5.38 18.88
C SER A 265 -18.43 -4.70 17.59
N LEU A 266 -19.50 -5.18 16.97
CA LEU A 266 -20.04 -4.66 15.72
C LEU A 266 -21.47 -4.16 15.94
N VAL A 267 -21.73 -2.92 15.56
CA VAL A 267 -23.07 -2.36 15.42
C VAL A 267 -23.45 -2.37 13.93
N VAL A 268 -24.57 -3.01 13.61
CA VAL A 268 -25.17 -3.00 12.28
C VAL A 268 -26.42 -2.13 12.35
N ALA A 269 -26.36 -0.95 11.76
CA ALA A 269 -27.46 0.01 11.74
C ALA A 269 -28.07 0.08 10.33
N TYR A 270 -29.40 0.00 10.26
CA TYR A 270 -30.16 -0.03 9.02
C TYR A 270 -30.86 1.31 8.79
N PHE A 271 -30.80 1.81 7.56
CA PHE A 271 -31.43 3.06 7.16
C PHE A 271 -32.14 2.92 5.81
N ASP A 272 -33.31 3.53 5.68
CA ASP A 272 -34.02 3.73 4.41
C ASP A 272 -33.58 5.00 3.67
N ASP A 273 -32.78 5.86 4.32
CA ASP A 273 -32.30 7.13 3.79
C ASP A 273 -30.79 7.31 4.00
N ILE A 274 -30.08 7.63 2.91
CA ILE A 274 -28.61 7.80 2.90
C ILE A 274 -28.16 9.01 3.73
N VAL A 275 -28.97 10.07 3.84
CA VAL A 275 -28.63 11.26 4.62
C VAL A 275 -28.67 10.95 6.11
N GLN A 276 -29.63 10.14 6.56
CA GLN A 276 -29.68 9.66 7.94
C GLN A 276 -28.50 8.75 8.27
N ALA A 277 -28.15 7.82 7.38
CA ALA A 277 -26.98 6.97 7.55
C ALA A 277 -25.69 7.80 7.65
N ALA A 278 -25.53 8.84 6.82
CA ALA A 278 -24.37 9.73 6.88
C ALA A 278 -24.32 10.55 8.19
N ARG A 279 -25.45 11.03 8.70
CA ARG A 279 -25.53 11.72 10.00
C ARG A 279 -25.16 10.77 11.16
N ALA A 280 -25.66 9.54 11.11
CA ALA A 280 -25.32 8.51 12.10
C ALA A 280 -23.82 8.18 12.07
N ALA A 281 -23.21 8.12 10.88
CA ALA A 281 -21.77 7.91 10.75
C ALA A 281 -20.96 9.05 11.40
N GLN A 282 -21.37 10.31 11.19
CA GLN A 282 -20.72 11.46 11.84
C GLN A 282 -20.83 11.39 13.37
N LEU A 283 -21.99 10.99 13.91
CA LEU A 283 -22.17 10.80 15.34
C LEU A 283 -21.28 9.67 15.87
N ALA A 284 -21.26 8.53 15.17
CA ALA A 284 -20.46 7.36 15.53
C ALA A 284 -18.97 7.70 15.61
N MET A 285 -18.45 8.53 14.70
CA MET A 285 -17.05 8.99 14.74
C MET A 285 -16.66 9.68 16.04
N THR A 286 -17.60 10.34 16.73
CA THR A 286 -17.32 11.00 18.02
C THR A 286 -17.08 9.99 19.17
N LEU A 287 -17.42 8.72 18.96
CA LEU A 287 -17.24 7.63 19.92
C LEU A 287 -15.92 6.86 19.72
N GLY A 288 -15.12 7.21 18.71
CA GLY A 288 -13.84 6.58 18.42
C GLY A 288 -13.93 5.12 17.96
N PRO A 289 -14.66 4.84 16.86
CA PRO A 289 -14.76 3.49 16.32
C PRO A 289 -13.42 2.99 15.79
N SER A 290 -13.23 1.67 15.80
CA SER A 290 -12.10 1.02 15.16
C SER A 290 -12.28 0.92 13.64
N GLY A 291 -13.52 0.73 13.18
CA GLY A 291 -13.89 0.69 11.77
C GLY A 291 -15.28 1.28 11.53
N ILE A 292 -15.49 1.85 10.34
CA ILE A 292 -16.78 2.41 9.95
C ILE A 292 -16.97 2.29 8.44
N GLU A 293 -18.05 1.63 8.02
CA GLU A 293 -18.32 1.34 6.61
C GLU A 293 -19.79 1.53 6.29
N ILE A 294 -20.09 2.15 5.14
CA ILE A 294 -21.45 2.34 4.66
C ILE A 294 -21.65 1.59 3.34
N MET A 295 -22.69 0.77 3.28
CA MET A 295 -23.11 0.06 2.08
C MET A 295 -24.42 0.65 1.59
N ASP A 296 -24.42 1.17 0.37
CA ASP A 296 -25.61 1.74 -0.27
C ASP A 296 -26.48 0.65 -0.94
N LYS A 297 -27.67 1.03 -1.37
CA LYS A 297 -28.63 0.12 -2.01
C LYS A 297 -28.07 -0.59 -3.23
N SER A 298 -27.15 0.05 -3.95
CA SER A 298 -26.53 -0.49 -5.16
C SER A 298 -25.66 -1.69 -4.79
N LEU A 299 -24.80 -1.52 -3.80
CA LEU A 299 -23.93 -2.58 -3.28
C LEU A 299 -24.74 -3.68 -2.59
N LEU A 300 -25.72 -3.32 -1.76
CA LEU A 300 -26.58 -4.27 -1.07
C LEU A 300 -27.36 -5.15 -2.04
N ARG A 301 -27.87 -4.58 -3.13
CA ARG A 301 -28.55 -5.34 -4.18
C ARG A 301 -27.61 -6.38 -4.80
N ILE A 302 -26.40 -5.97 -5.21
CA ILE A 302 -25.40 -6.88 -5.78
C ILE A 302 -25.04 -7.98 -4.79
N ALA A 303 -24.83 -7.62 -3.51
CA ALA A 303 -24.50 -8.57 -2.45
C ALA A 303 -25.65 -9.56 -2.19
N CYS A 304 -26.91 -9.13 -2.22
CA CYS A 304 -28.08 -10.00 -2.06
C CYS A 304 -28.33 -10.90 -3.27
N ASP A 305 -28.04 -10.41 -4.48
CA ASP A 305 -28.18 -11.19 -5.72
C ASP A 305 -27.11 -12.29 -5.80
N THR A 306 -25.92 -12.04 -5.25
CA THR A 306 -24.80 -13.00 -5.24
C THR A 306 -24.78 -13.92 -4.02
N ASN A 307 -25.35 -13.48 -2.89
CA ASN A 307 -25.45 -14.26 -1.66
C ASN A 307 -26.89 -14.28 -1.11
N PRO A 308 -27.68 -15.31 -1.43
CA PRO A 308 -29.07 -15.43 -0.98
C PRO A 308 -29.25 -15.45 0.55
N GLY A 309 -28.22 -15.83 1.30
CA GLY A 309 -28.25 -15.82 2.77
C GLY A 309 -28.28 -14.40 3.33
N LEU A 310 -27.57 -13.47 2.69
CA LEU A 310 -27.51 -12.06 3.12
C LEU A 310 -28.88 -11.39 3.02
N ARG A 311 -29.63 -11.69 1.96
CA ARG A 311 -30.98 -11.15 1.74
C ARG A 311 -31.95 -11.46 2.88
N LYS A 312 -31.78 -12.58 3.59
CA LYS A 312 -32.62 -12.94 4.73
C LYS A 312 -32.26 -12.18 6.01
N SER A 313 -31.04 -11.66 6.10
CA SER A 313 -30.52 -10.97 7.27
C SER A 313 -30.79 -9.46 7.27
N ILE A 314 -31.12 -8.90 6.11
CA ILE A 314 -31.41 -7.47 5.94
C ILE A 314 -32.94 -7.26 5.95
N PRO A 315 -33.48 -6.38 6.81
CA PRO A 315 -34.91 -6.06 6.82
C PRO A 315 -35.40 -5.50 5.48
N GLU A 316 -36.68 -5.71 5.17
CA GLU A 316 -37.30 -5.10 3.99
C GLU A 316 -37.34 -3.57 4.10
N GLY A 317 -37.24 -2.88 2.96
CA GLY A 317 -37.29 -1.41 2.91
C GLY A 317 -35.99 -0.69 3.30
N ILE A 318 -34.90 -1.43 3.55
CA ILE A 318 -33.59 -0.86 3.87
C ILE A 318 -32.80 -0.58 2.59
N ASP A 319 -32.37 0.67 2.45
CA ASP A 319 -31.54 1.14 1.35
C ASP A 319 -30.06 1.25 1.74
N ASN A 320 -29.72 1.30 3.03
CA ASN A 320 -28.35 1.50 3.48
C ASN A 320 -28.04 0.73 4.77
N VAL A 321 -26.83 0.17 4.85
CA VAL A 321 -26.30 -0.46 6.06
C VAL A 321 -25.05 0.27 6.49
N LEU A 322 -25.03 0.70 7.75
CA LEU A 322 -23.86 1.27 8.40
C LEU A 322 -23.30 0.25 9.39
N LEU A 323 -22.04 -0.14 9.17
CA LEU A 323 -21.28 -1.05 10.02
C LEU A 323 -20.31 -0.22 10.85
N ILE A 324 -20.38 -0.34 12.17
CA ILE A 324 -19.52 0.40 13.09
C ILE A 324 -18.89 -0.59 14.05
N GLU A 325 -17.56 -0.65 14.04
CA GLU A 325 -16.79 -1.53 14.89
C GLU A 325 -16.12 -0.75 16.02
N PHE A 326 -16.03 -1.38 17.19
CA PHE A 326 -15.20 -0.93 18.30
C PHE A 326 -14.35 -2.09 18.78
N ASP A 327 -13.05 -1.87 18.96
CA ASP A 327 -12.14 -2.84 19.55
C ASP A 327 -11.40 -2.27 20.77
N GLY A 328 -10.97 -3.17 21.65
CA GLY A 328 -10.45 -2.77 22.95
C GLY A 328 -9.95 -3.91 23.83
N PRO A 329 -9.62 -3.58 25.11
CA PRO A 329 -9.03 -4.54 26.04
C PRO A 329 -10.04 -5.52 26.65
N SER A 330 -11.35 -5.31 26.48
CA SER A 330 -12.39 -6.20 27.01
C SER A 330 -13.72 -6.00 26.29
N SER A 331 -14.60 -7.01 26.32
CA SER A 331 -15.93 -6.92 25.74
C SER A 331 -16.77 -5.79 26.35
N ALA A 332 -16.60 -5.52 27.66
CA ALA A 332 -17.29 -4.42 28.34
C ALA A 332 -16.86 -3.04 27.82
N ALA A 333 -15.56 -2.88 27.52
CA ALA A 333 -15.04 -1.64 26.96
C ALA A 333 -15.57 -1.38 25.53
N CYS A 334 -15.78 -2.44 24.74
CA CYS A 334 -16.31 -2.34 23.38
C CYS A 334 -17.85 -2.15 23.38
N ALA A 335 -18.56 -2.78 24.32
CA ALA A 335 -20.02 -2.67 24.42
C ALA A 335 -20.48 -1.26 24.84
N ALA A 336 -19.76 -0.56 25.72
CA ALA A 336 -20.16 0.76 26.21
C ALA A 336 -20.37 1.82 25.10
N PRO A 337 -19.45 2.04 24.15
CA PRO A 337 -19.70 2.94 23.02
C PRO A 337 -20.80 2.43 22.08
N ALA A 338 -20.89 1.10 21.85
CA ALA A 338 -21.96 0.52 21.03
C ALA A 338 -23.36 0.78 21.61
N GLU A 339 -23.54 0.64 22.92
CA GLU A 339 -24.82 0.94 23.59
C GLU A 339 -25.14 2.43 23.60
N ARG A 340 -24.14 3.31 23.78
CA ARG A 340 -24.35 4.77 23.65
C ARG A 340 -24.78 5.20 22.26
N LEU A 341 -24.34 4.47 21.23
CA LEU A 341 -24.72 4.75 19.85
C LEU A 341 -26.13 4.26 19.51
N ARG A 342 -26.62 3.24 20.23
CA ARG A 342 -27.99 2.71 20.10
C ARG A 342 -29.03 3.61 20.78
N ALA A 343 -28.66 4.27 21.87
CA ALA A 343 -29.51 5.16 22.66
C ALA A 343 -29.72 6.51 21.96
#